data_AF-A0A4Z1GY44-F1
#
_entry.id   AF-A0A4Z1GY44-F1
#
_cell.length_a   1.000
_cell.length_b   1.000
_cell.length_c   1.000
_cell.angle_alpha   90.00
_cell.angle_beta   90.00
_cell.angle_gamma   90.00
#
_symmetry.space_group_name_H-M   'P 1'
#
loop_
_entity.id
_entity.type
_entity.pdbx_description
1 polymer ?
#
loop_
_entity_poly.entity_id
_entity_poly.type
_entity_poly.pdbx_seq_one_letter_code
_entity_poly.pdbx_strand_id
1 'polypeptide(L)'
;MAGPSPSPESKEPLTIVTSSFQEFTPETSSSRPRATMAQHANTAFIAISAILGLAIMATSANALQVFHSTNLGAEFRLPVWPQSFDLKPTIAGVVCGVIVFVMNSVALVGQFVPALKRNPLALPTLIPLAIALLAAVVASAIPFNALTSSTKWTVQTWSCQWSNISTSTSPHWGTLCSESRAAGIMSVCVIPLEVLALASVIASVIKAKRNVQPEGQWDRKGSAGQMS
;
A
#
# COMPACT_ATOMS: atom_id res chain seq x y z
N MET A 1 82.56 -54.76 -20.12
CA MET A 1 82.24 -54.29 -18.75
C MET A 1 81.10 -53.29 -18.85
N ALA A 2 80.24 -53.26 -17.81
CA ALA A 2 78.88 -52.69 -17.76
C ALA A 2 77.87 -53.55 -18.57
N GLY A 3 76.72 -53.98 -18.06
CA GLY A 3 75.92 -53.58 -16.90
C GLY A 3 74.43 -53.70 -17.30
N PRO A 4 73.47 -53.88 -16.36
CA PRO A 4 72.26 -54.69 -16.57
C PRO A 4 70.91 -53.94 -16.68
N SER A 5 69.90 -54.59 -17.31
CA SER A 5 68.39 -54.42 -17.21
C SER A 5 67.79 -53.00 -17.43
N PRO A 6 66.45 -52.77 -17.58
CA PRO A 6 65.26 -53.60 -17.28
C PRO A 6 64.19 -53.69 -18.42
N SER A 7 63.37 -54.74 -18.50
CA SER A 7 61.98 -54.92 -18.01
C SER A 7 60.88 -54.20 -18.82
N PRO A 8 59.74 -54.86 -19.15
CA PRO A 8 58.69 -54.33 -20.02
C PRO A 8 57.92 -53.17 -19.37
N GLU A 9 57.65 -52.14 -20.18
CA GLU A 9 56.84 -50.99 -19.80
C GLU A 9 55.43 -51.45 -19.40
N SER A 10 55.08 -51.18 -18.14
CA SER A 10 53.78 -51.42 -17.56
C SER A 10 52.75 -50.58 -18.29
N LYS A 11 51.66 -51.21 -18.74
CA LYS A 11 50.45 -50.55 -19.24
C LYS A 11 50.00 -49.52 -18.19
N GLU A 12 50.15 -48.24 -18.51
CA GLU A 12 49.43 -47.18 -17.81
C GLU A 12 47.97 -47.28 -18.28
N PRO A 13 47.01 -47.68 -17.43
CA PRO A 13 45.62 -47.49 -17.78
C PRO A 13 45.43 -45.99 -17.86
N LEU A 14 45.05 -45.52 -19.06
CA LEU A 14 44.59 -44.17 -19.31
C LEU A 14 43.65 -43.80 -18.15
N THR A 15 44.12 -42.97 -17.23
CA THR A 15 43.28 -42.42 -16.18
C THR A 15 42.31 -41.55 -16.95
N ILE A 16 41.16 -42.14 -17.28
CA ILE A 16 40.00 -41.41 -17.75
C ILE A 16 39.81 -40.38 -16.64
N VAL A 17 40.22 -39.15 -16.93
CA VAL A 17 39.73 -37.97 -16.23
C VAL A 17 38.27 -37.95 -16.62
N THR A 18 37.47 -38.78 -15.96
CA THR A 18 36.07 -38.53 -15.76
C THR A 18 36.09 -37.21 -15.03
N SER A 19 36.01 -36.12 -15.79
CA SER A 19 35.59 -34.84 -15.23
C SER A 19 34.40 -35.23 -14.39
N SER A 20 34.50 -35.02 -13.08
CA SER A 20 33.36 -35.11 -12.21
C SER A 20 32.38 -34.11 -12.82
N PHE A 21 31.49 -34.63 -13.66
CA PHE A 21 30.29 -33.96 -14.05
C PHE A 21 29.59 -33.88 -12.71
N GLN A 22 29.84 -32.77 -12.02
CA GLN A 22 29.10 -32.40 -10.83
C GLN A 22 27.69 -32.38 -11.35
N GLU A 23 26.98 -33.47 -11.12
CA GLU A 23 25.60 -33.61 -11.49
C GLU A 23 24.98 -32.34 -10.94
N PHE A 24 24.50 -31.49 -11.86
CA PHE A 24 23.73 -30.34 -11.51
C PHE A 24 22.43 -30.96 -10.97
N THR A 25 22.47 -31.46 -9.74
CA THR A 25 21.29 -31.65 -8.94
C THR A 25 20.73 -30.24 -8.90
N PRO A 26 19.60 -29.95 -9.57
CA PRO A 26 18.90 -28.74 -9.22
C PRO A 26 18.65 -28.90 -7.73
N GLU A 27 19.41 -28.14 -6.93
CA GLU A 27 19.05 -27.81 -5.57
C GLU A 27 17.62 -27.34 -5.75
N THR A 28 16.70 -28.28 -5.52
CA THR A 28 15.28 -28.03 -5.52
C THR A 28 15.12 -27.39 -4.16
N SER A 29 15.66 -26.18 -4.05
CA SER A 29 15.25 -25.15 -3.15
C SER A 29 13.76 -25.06 -3.40
N SER A 30 13.05 -25.89 -2.65
CA SER A 30 11.65 -25.73 -2.35
C SER A 30 11.55 -24.48 -1.49
N SER A 31 11.96 -23.33 -2.05
CA SER A 31 11.56 -22.03 -1.58
C SER A 31 10.10 -21.89 -1.98
N ARG A 32 9.26 -22.55 -1.18
CA ARG A 32 7.80 -22.51 -1.24
C ARG A 32 7.31 -21.06 -1.41
N PRO A 33 6.15 -20.84 -2.06
CA PRO A 33 5.71 -19.62 -2.74
C PRO A 33 5.25 -18.49 -1.80
N ARG A 34 5.88 -18.34 -0.63
CA ARG A 34 5.48 -17.36 0.39
C ARG A 34 5.70 -15.91 -0.07
N ALA A 35 6.62 -15.70 -1.01
CA ALA A 35 6.88 -14.40 -1.63
C ALA A 35 5.72 -13.95 -2.54
N THR A 36 5.06 -14.87 -3.26
CA THR A 36 3.97 -14.49 -4.17
C THR A 36 2.70 -14.14 -3.40
N MET A 37 2.33 -14.93 -2.38
CA MET A 37 1.11 -14.69 -1.61
C MET A 37 1.13 -13.35 -0.85
N ALA A 38 2.28 -12.97 -0.27
CA ALA A 38 2.43 -11.68 0.41
C ALA A 38 2.35 -10.49 -0.58
N GLN A 39 2.89 -10.66 -1.80
CA GLN A 39 2.84 -9.65 -2.84
C GLN A 39 1.42 -9.46 -3.39
N HIS A 40 0.68 -10.56 -3.61
CA HIS A 40 -0.72 -10.51 -4.02
C HIS A 40 -1.61 -9.90 -2.94
N ALA A 41 -1.39 -10.25 -1.66
CA ALA A 41 -2.11 -9.65 -0.54
C ALA A 41 -1.87 -8.13 -0.46
N ASN A 42 -0.62 -7.68 -0.60
CA ASN A 42 -0.31 -6.25 -0.62
C ASN A 42 -1.01 -5.52 -1.77
N THR A 43 -0.98 -6.10 -2.97
CA THR A 43 -1.67 -5.53 -4.15
C THR A 43 -3.17 -5.41 -3.89
N ALA A 44 -3.77 -6.42 -3.25
CA ALA A 44 -5.18 -6.40 -2.86
C ALA A 44 -5.48 -5.29 -1.84
N PHE A 45 -4.64 -5.12 -0.81
CA PHE A 45 -4.83 -4.04 0.18
C PHE A 45 -4.79 -2.65 -0.46
N ILE A 46 -3.81 -2.39 -1.34
CA ILE A 46 -3.68 -1.12 -2.06
C ILE A 46 -4.88 -0.89 -2.99
N ALA A 47 -5.33 -1.93 -3.71
CA ALA A 47 -6.49 -1.84 -4.59
C ALA A 47 -7.80 -1.58 -3.83
N ILE A 48 -8.02 -2.28 -2.71
CA ILE A 48 -9.18 -2.04 -1.83
C ILE A 48 -9.13 -0.61 -1.27
N SER A 49 -7.95 -0.15 -0.83
CA SER A 49 -7.78 1.22 -0.34
C SER A 49 -8.11 2.27 -1.41
N ALA A 50 -7.67 2.05 -2.66
CA ALA A 50 -8.01 2.93 -3.78
C ALA A 50 -9.53 2.99 -4.01
N ILE A 51 -10.22 1.84 -4.01
CA ILE A 51 -11.67 1.78 -4.20
C ILE A 51 -12.40 2.51 -3.07
N LEU A 52 -11.95 2.32 -1.82
CA LEU A 52 -12.51 3.03 -0.66
C LEU A 52 -12.28 4.54 -0.77
N GLY A 53 -11.09 4.99 -1.18
CA GLY A 53 -10.80 6.40 -1.45
C GLY A 53 -11.75 7.00 -2.49
N LEU A 54 -12.01 6.27 -3.58
CA LEU A 54 -12.96 6.65 -4.61
C LEU A 54 -14.40 6.75 -4.07
N ALA A 55 -14.83 5.79 -3.26
CA ALA A 55 -16.16 5.80 -2.65
C ALA A 55 -16.33 6.96 -1.66
N ILE A 56 -15.29 7.28 -0.87
CA ILE A 56 -15.29 8.42 0.06
C ILE A 56 -15.42 9.75 -0.71
N MET A 57 -14.64 9.94 -1.78
CA MET A 57 -14.76 11.17 -2.58
C MET A 57 -16.11 11.26 -3.28
N ALA A 58 -16.64 10.15 -3.82
CA ALA A 58 -17.91 10.14 -4.54
C ALA A 58 -19.10 10.50 -3.64
N THR A 59 -19.18 9.88 -2.46
CA THR A 59 -20.23 10.16 -1.46
C THR A 59 -20.13 11.59 -0.92
N SER A 60 -18.91 12.06 -0.62
CA SER A 60 -18.69 13.42 -0.14
C SER A 60 -18.98 14.48 -1.22
N ALA A 61 -18.67 14.19 -2.49
CA ALA A 61 -18.98 15.08 -3.61
C ALA A 61 -20.49 15.16 -3.88
N ASN A 62 -21.20 14.03 -3.81
CA ASN A 62 -22.66 14.01 -3.92
C ASN A 62 -23.31 14.89 -2.83
N ALA A 63 -22.86 14.74 -1.59
CA ALA A 63 -23.32 15.55 -0.47
C ALA A 63 -23.09 17.06 -0.71
N LEU A 64 -21.92 17.44 -1.26
CA LEU A 64 -21.59 18.82 -1.58
C LEU A 64 -22.43 19.38 -2.74
N GLN A 65 -22.70 18.57 -3.77
CA GLN A 65 -23.56 18.92 -4.89
C GLN A 65 -24.99 19.18 -4.41
N VAL A 66 -25.53 18.30 -3.56
CA VAL A 66 -26.86 18.47 -2.97
C VAL A 66 -26.92 19.76 -2.14
N PHE A 67 -25.92 20.01 -1.30
CA PHE A 67 -25.82 21.27 -0.56
C PHE A 67 -25.86 22.49 -1.48
N HIS A 68 -25.01 22.55 -2.51
CA HIS A 68 -24.96 23.70 -3.42
C HIS A 68 -26.26 23.86 -4.23
N SER A 69 -26.95 22.78 -4.59
CA SER A 69 -28.22 22.84 -5.33
C SER A 69 -29.42 23.25 -4.48
N THR A 70 -29.36 23.03 -3.16
CA THR A 70 -30.48 23.27 -2.23
C THR A 70 -30.24 24.46 -1.31
N ASN A 71 -29.03 25.03 -1.32
CA ASN A 71 -28.70 26.23 -0.57
C ASN A 71 -29.19 27.47 -1.35
N LEU A 72 -30.24 28.10 -0.84
CA LEU A 72 -30.82 29.30 -1.43
C LEU A 72 -30.13 30.59 -0.94
N GLY A 73 -29.13 30.52 -0.06
CA GLY A 73 -28.47 31.69 0.54
C GLY A 73 -29.27 32.30 1.69
N ALA A 74 -28.63 33.23 2.42
CA ALA A 74 -29.19 33.84 3.64
C ALA A 74 -30.37 34.78 3.39
N GLU A 75 -30.61 35.18 2.14
CA GLU A 75 -31.66 36.13 1.74
C GLU A 75 -33.07 35.50 1.74
N PHE A 76 -33.17 34.17 1.76
CA PHE A 76 -34.45 33.48 1.75
C PHE A 76 -34.82 33.02 3.17
N ARG A 77 -36.05 33.33 3.60
CA ARG A 77 -36.56 33.02 4.95
C ARG A 77 -36.85 31.53 5.22
N LEU A 78 -36.57 30.64 4.27
CA LEU A 78 -36.68 29.19 4.44
C LEU A 78 -35.33 28.51 4.20
N PRO A 79 -34.33 28.72 5.09
CA PRO A 79 -33.06 28.05 4.95
C PRO A 79 -33.25 26.55 5.27
N VAL A 80 -33.14 25.71 4.25
CA VAL A 80 -33.14 24.24 4.36
C VAL A 80 -31.96 23.72 5.20
N TRP A 81 -30.92 24.55 5.32
CA TRP A 81 -29.69 24.29 6.06
C TRP A 81 -29.55 25.27 7.24
N PRO A 82 -28.96 24.86 8.37
CA PRO A 82 -28.80 25.73 9.53
C PRO A 82 -27.80 26.87 9.25
N GLN A 83 -27.91 27.98 9.99
CA GLN A 83 -27.02 29.14 9.78
C GLN A 83 -25.56 28.87 10.18
N SER A 84 -25.31 28.01 11.17
CA SER A 84 -23.97 27.58 11.61
C SER A 84 -23.55 26.26 10.96
N PHE A 85 -23.46 26.24 9.63
CA PHE A 85 -23.12 25.04 8.88
C PHE A 85 -21.62 24.95 8.56
N ASP A 86 -20.97 23.90 9.06
CA ASP A 86 -19.56 23.62 8.81
C ASP A 86 -19.40 22.59 7.68
N LEU A 87 -19.03 23.05 6.49
CA LEU A 87 -18.70 22.23 5.31
C LEU A 87 -17.28 21.63 5.35
N LYS A 88 -16.45 22.09 6.29
CA LYS A 88 -15.03 21.69 6.40
C LYS A 88 -14.84 20.17 6.42
N PRO A 89 -15.63 19.37 7.17
CA PRO A 89 -15.46 17.92 7.19
C PRO A 89 -15.78 17.26 5.85
N THR A 90 -16.79 17.75 5.13
CA THR A 90 -17.18 17.22 3.82
C THR A 90 -16.13 17.56 2.75
N ILE A 91 -15.65 18.80 2.74
CA ILE A 91 -14.58 19.23 1.81
C ILE A 91 -13.29 18.45 2.10
N ALA A 92 -12.94 18.29 3.37
CA ALA A 92 -11.79 17.48 3.76
C ALA A 92 -11.93 16.01 3.32
N GLY A 93 -13.12 15.44 3.43
CA GLY A 93 -13.42 14.10 2.92
C GLY A 93 -13.19 13.96 1.42
N VAL A 94 -13.62 14.94 0.62
CA VAL A 94 -13.34 14.97 -0.84
C VAL A 94 -11.84 15.03 -1.10
N VAL A 95 -11.13 15.99 -0.50
CA VAL A 95 -9.70 16.20 -0.74
C VAL A 95 -8.87 14.99 -0.32
N CYS A 96 -9.12 14.45 0.89
CA CYS A 96 -8.38 13.29 1.38
C CYS A 96 -8.72 12.03 0.59
N GLY A 97 -9.98 11.82 0.20
CA GLY A 97 -10.38 10.70 -0.66
C GLY A 97 -9.67 10.72 -2.01
N VAL A 98 -9.54 11.89 -2.63
CA VAL A 98 -8.77 12.06 -3.88
C VAL A 98 -7.29 11.73 -3.67
N ILE A 99 -6.67 12.22 -2.58
CA ILE A 99 -5.26 11.92 -2.29
C ILE A 99 -5.05 10.42 -2.09
N VAL A 100 -5.91 9.76 -1.31
CA VAL A 100 -5.85 8.30 -1.10
C VAL A 100 -5.98 7.56 -2.43
N PHE A 101 -6.96 7.92 -3.27
CA PHE A 101 -7.16 7.28 -4.56
C PHE A 101 -5.96 7.45 -5.50
N VAL A 102 -5.46 8.68 -5.67
CA VAL A 102 -4.35 9.00 -6.57
C VAL A 102 -3.06 8.33 -6.10
N MET A 103 -2.74 8.42 -4.80
CA MET A 103 -1.51 7.85 -4.26
C MET A 103 -1.51 6.33 -4.31
N ASN A 104 -2.63 5.67 -3.98
CA ASN A 104 -2.73 4.22 -4.16
C ASN A 104 -2.65 3.80 -5.63
N SER A 105 -3.22 4.58 -6.54
CA SER A 105 -3.10 4.32 -7.99
C SER A 105 -1.65 4.44 -8.46
N VAL A 106 -0.92 5.46 -8.01
CA VAL A 106 0.53 5.60 -8.29
C VAL A 106 1.30 4.42 -7.70
N ALA A 107 0.99 3.99 -6.47
CA ALA A 107 1.62 2.83 -5.86
C ALA A 107 1.38 1.54 -6.65
N LEU A 108 0.16 1.32 -7.16
CA LEU A 108 -0.17 0.18 -8.04
C LEU A 108 0.63 0.24 -9.33
N VAL A 109 0.63 1.37 -10.04
CA VAL A 109 1.39 1.54 -11.29
C VAL A 109 2.88 1.28 -11.04
N GLY A 110 3.43 1.79 -9.93
CA GLY A 110 4.80 1.53 -9.52
C GLY A 110 5.14 0.05 -9.30
N GLN A 111 4.15 -0.79 -8.95
CA GLN A 111 4.32 -2.23 -8.79
C GLN A 111 4.25 -3.00 -10.12
N PHE A 112 3.46 -2.53 -11.08
CA PHE A 112 3.27 -3.21 -12.37
C PHE A 112 4.36 -2.88 -13.39
N VAL A 113 4.99 -1.71 -13.33
CA VAL A 113 6.00 -1.29 -14.32
C VAL A 113 7.35 -1.97 -14.05
N PRO A 114 7.79 -2.92 -14.91
CA PRO A 114 9.02 -3.70 -14.67
C PRO A 114 10.30 -2.84 -14.74
N ALA A 115 10.25 -1.73 -15.48
CA ALA A 115 11.34 -0.75 -15.57
C ALA A 115 11.65 -0.10 -14.22
N LEU A 116 10.64 0.08 -13.37
CA LEU A 116 10.78 0.61 -12.01
C LEU A 116 11.22 -0.47 -11.01
N LYS A 117 10.87 -1.74 -11.29
CA LYS A 117 11.24 -2.91 -10.48
C LYS A 117 12.76 -3.19 -10.45
N ARG A 118 13.51 -2.70 -11.45
CA ARG A 118 14.98 -2.84 -11.52
C ARG A 118 15.73 -2.01 -10.48
N ASN A 119 15.12 -0.99 -9.91
CA ASN A 119 15.67 -0.27 -8.77
C ASN A 119 14.99 -0.81 -7.50
N PRO A 120 15.66 -1.62 -6.66
CA PRO A 120 15.09 -2.21 -5.44
C PRO A 120 14.78 -1.17 -4.35
N LEU A 121 14.97 0.11 -4.65
CA LEU A 121 14.49 1.19 -3.82
C LEU A 121 12.97 1.18 -3.91
N ALA A 122 12.29 0.58 -2.94
CA ALA A 122 10.84 0.69 -2.72
C ALA A 122 10.35 2.13 -2.49
N LEU A 123 11.16 3.14 -2.79
CA LEU A 123 10.84 4.55 -2.74
C LEU A 123 9.61 4.95 -3.57
N PRO A 124 9.39 4.45 -4.81
CA PRO A 124 8.24 4.88 -5.61
C PRO A 124 6.91 4.28 -5.10
N THR A 125 6.94 3.30 -4.20
CA THR A 125 5.74 2.73 -3.57
C THR A 125 5.58 3.14 -2.11
N LEU A 126 6.67 3.33 -1.37
CA LEU A 126 6.64 3.77 0.03
C LEU A 126 6.18 5.21 0.20
N ILE A 127 6.68 6.14 -0.62
CA ILE A 127 6.31 7.56 -0.55
C ILE A 127 4.80 7.76 -0.78
N PRO A 128 4.20 7.28 -1.89
CA PRO A 128 2.78 7.49 -2.10
C PRO A 128 1.93 6.84 -1.00
N LEU A 129 2.30 5.65 -0.54
CA LEU A 129 1.56 4.95 0.51
C LEU A 129 1.66 5.66 1.87
N ALA A 130 2.80 6.29 2.19
CA ALA A 130 2.92 7.15 3.37
C ALA A 130 2.05 8.40 3.28
N ILE A 131 1.96 9.03 2.10
CA ILE A 131 1.08 10.18 1.86
C ILE A 131 -0.39 9.76 1.96
N ALA A 132 -0.76 8.60 1.41
CA ALA A 132 -2.10 8.04 1.51
C ALA A 132 -2.49 7.76 2.97
N LEU A 133 -1.58 7.17 3.77
CA LEU A 133 -1.80 6.97 5.20
C LEU A 133 -2.04 8.30 5.94
N LEU A 134 -1.21 9.32 5.69
CA LEU A 134 -1.40 10.65 6.30
C LEU A 134 -2.75 11.25 5.93
N ALA A 135 -3.14 11.17 4.66
CA ALA A 135 -4.45 11.63 4.20
C ALA A 135 -5.59 10.86 4.87
N ALA A 136 -5.48 9.55 5.03
CA ALA A 136 -6.47 8.72 5.73
C ALA A 136 -6.61 9.10 7.22
N VAL A 137 -5.49 9.34 7.91
CA VAL A 137 -5.50 9.82 9.30
C VAL A 137 -6.20 11.17 9.39
N VAL A 138 -5.87 12.12 8.52
CA VAL A 138 -6.52 13.44 8.48
C VAL A 138 -8.02 13.33 8.15
N ALA A 139 -8.39 12.49 7.18
CA ALA A 139 -9.78 12.23 6.79
C ALA A 139 -10.62 11.71 7.95
N SER A 140 -10.03 10.86 8.81
CA SER A 140 -10.71 10.35 9.99
C SER A 140 -10.77 11.41 11.11
N ALA A 141 -9.70 12.15 11.37
CA ALA A 141 -9.61 13.06 12.51
C ALA A 141 -10.53 14.30 12.39
N ILE A 142 -10.69 14.87 11.19
CA ILE A 142 -11.49 16.09 10.97
C ILE A 142 -12.98 15.90 11.34
N PRO A 143 -13.70 14.87 10.85
CA PRO A 143 -15.09 14.64 11.25
C PRO A 143 -15.19 14.33 12.74
N PHE A 144 -14.28 13.56 13.34
CA PHE A 144 -14.30 13.32 14.79
C PHE A 144 -14.19 14.61 15.62
N ASN A 145 -13.31 15.53 15.22
CA ASN A 145 -13.18 16.85 15.87
C ASN A 145 -14.42 17.74 15.64
N ALA A 146 -15.10 17.59 14.50
CA ALA A 146 -16.36 18.29 14.27
C ALA A 146 -17.50 17.72 15.12
N LEU A 147 -17.51 16.40 15.36
CA LEU A 147 -18.51 15.73 16.20
C LEU A 147 -18.41 16.13 17.68
N THR A 148 -17.23 16.47 18.19
CA THR A 148 -17.06 16.92 19.59
C THR A 148 -17.47 18.38 19.79
N SER A 149 -17.63 19.15 18.72
CA SER A 149 -18.06 20.55 18.78
C SER A 149 -19.59 20.64 18.77
N SER A 150 -20.21 20.87 19.93
CA SER A 150 -21.69 20.89 20.04
C SER A 150 -22.37 22.12 19.42
N THR A 151 -21.59 23.09 18.92
CA THR A 151 -22.10 24.39 18.44
C THR A 151 -22.27 24.46 16.93
N LYS A 152 -21.88 23.41 16.20
CA LYS A 152 -21.84 23.45 14.73
C LYS A 152 -22.46 22.23 14.08
N TRP A 153 -23.28 22.48 13.08
CA TRP A 153 -23.95 21.43 12.32
C TRP A 153 -23.11 21.05 11.10
N THR A 154 -22.95 19.75 10.87
CA THR A 154 -22.27 19.21 9.68
C THR A 154 -23.29 18.56 8.77
N VAL A 155 -22.91 18.28 7.51
CA VAL A 155 -23.79 17.55 6.58
C VAL A 155 -24.26 16.22 7.19
N GLN A 156 -23.37 15.51 7.89
CA GLN A 156 -23.69 14.22 8.50
C GLN A 156 -24.70 14.36 9.64
N THR A 157 -24.45 15.24 10.62
CA THR A 157 -25.34 15.37 11.78
C THR A 157 -26.70 15.94 11.39
N TRP A 158 -26.73 16.91 10.48
CA TRP A 158 -27.98 17.51 10.00
C TRP A 158 -28.81 16.52 9.17
N SER A 159 -28.22 15.86 8.16
CA SER A 159 -28.96 14.92 7.32
C SER A 159 -29.51 13.73 8.11
N CYS A 160 -28.77 13.26 9.13
CA CYS A 160 -29.24 12.18 9.99
C CYS A 160 -30.32 12.61 10.99
N GLN A 161 -30.36 13.88 11.41
CA GLN A 161 -31.45 14.39 12.23
C GLN A 161 -32.78 14.38 11.47
N TRP A 162 -32.74 14.68 10.17
CA TRP A 162 -33.92 14.74 9.30
C TRP A 162 -34.16 13.45 8.51
N SER A 163 -33.43 12.38 8.79
CA SER A 163 -33.49 11.13 8.00
C SER A 163 -34.86 10.43 8.05
N ASN A 164 -35.67 10.72 9.07
CA ASN A 164 -37.02 10.18 9.23
C ASN A 164 -38.04 10.93 8.34
N ILE A 165 -37.69 12.10 7.79
CA ILE A 165 -38.57 12.82 6.87
C ILE A 165 -38.29 12.38 5.44
N SER A 166 -39.24 11.63 4.85
CA SER A 166 -39.21 11.28 3.44
C SER A 166 -39.66 12.47 2.59
N THR A 167 -38.70 13.08 1.92
CA THR A 167 -38.93 14.15 0.94
C THR A 167 -39.04 13.55 -0.47
N SER A 168 -40.07 13.93 -1.23
CA SER A 168 -40.23 13.53 -2.64
C SER A 168 -39.32 14.30 -3.60
N THR A 169 -38.72 15.38 -3.11
CA THR A 169 -37.83 16.27 -3.86
C THR A 169 -36.51 16.39 -3.11
N SER A 170 -35.39 16.56 -3.84
CA SER A 170 -34.07 16.76 -3.24
C SER A 170 -34.10 17.90 -2.20
N PRO A 171 -33.48 17.74 -1.01
CA PRO A 171 -32.55 16.66 -0.62
C PRO A 171 -33.24 15.41 -0.03
N HIS A 172 -32.77 14.22 -0.42
CA HIS A 172 -33.19 12.95 0.16
C HIS A 172 -32.39 12.66 1.45
N TRP A 173 -32.91 13.07 2.61
CA TRP A 173 -32.18 13.04 3.89
C TRP A 173 -31.69 11.65 4.32
N GLY A 174 -32.52 10.62 4.13
CA GLY A 174 -32.16 9.24 4.48
C GLY A 174 -30.95 8.73 3.70
N THR A 175 -30.92 8.98 2.39
CA THR A 175 -29.80 8.60 1.52
C THR A 175 -28.55 9.38 1.89
N LEU A 176 -28.64 10.70 2.06
CA LEU A 176 -27.50 11.55 2.46
C LEU A 176 -26.90 11.14 3.81
N CYS A 177 -27.74 10.78 4.78
CA CYS A 177 -27.29 10.28 6.08
C CYS A 177 -26.54 8.95 5.93
N SER A 178 -27.08 8.01 5.14
CA SER A 178 -26.45 6.71 4.91
C SER A 178 -25.10 6.86 4.20
N GLU A 179 -25.05 7.65 3.13
CA GLU A 179 -23.83 7.93 2.36
C GLU A 179 -22.75 8.61 3.22
N SER A 180 -23.12 9.64 3.99
CA SER A 180 -22.18 10.35 4.86
C SER A 180 -21.64 9.46 5.98
N ARG A 181 -22.51 8.60 6.55
CA ARG A 181 -22.10 7.61 7.57
C ARG A 181 -21.17 6.56 6.96
N ALA A 182 -21.48 6.08 5.76
CA ALA A 182 -20.62 5.15 5.03
C ALA A 182 -19.24 5.78 4.76
N ALA A 183 -19.18 7.04 4.33
CA ALA A 183 -17.93 7.76 4.09
C ALA A 183 -17.05 7.83 5.36
N GLY A 184 -17.67 8.13 6.51
CA GLY A 184 -16.98 8.12 7.80
C GLY A 184 -16.41 6.75 8.17
N ILE A 185 -17.21 5.68 8.02
CA ILE A 185 -16.77 4.31 8.30
C ILE A 185 -15.64 3.88 7.35
N MET A 186 -15.80 4.13 6.04
CA MET A 186 -14.78 3.81 5.04
C MET A 186 -13.46 4.52 5.34
N SER A 187 -13.50 5.79 5.75
CA SER A 187 -12.30 6.56 6.11
C SER A 187 -11.52 5.93 7.27
N VAL A 188 -12.22 5.39 8.28
CA VAL A 188 -11.59 4.66 9.40
C VAL A 188 -11.03 3.31 8.95
N CYS A 189 -11.73 2.60 8.06
CA CYS A 189 -11.28 1.31 7.53
C CYS A 189 -10.06 1.41 6.60
N VAL A 190 -9.83 2.55 5.95
CA VAL A 190 -8.64 2.78 5.11
C VAL A 190 -7.34 2.74 5.94
N ILE A 191 -7.35 3.25 7.18
CA ILE A 191 -6.17 3.32 8.04
C ILE A 191 -5.47 1.96 8.24
N PRO A 192 -6.15 0.89 8.72
CA PRO A 192 -5.51 -0.40 8.89
C PRO A 192 -5.05 -1.02 7.55
N LEU A 193 -5.75 -0.75 6.43
CA LEU A 193 -5.34 -1.24 5.11
C LEU A 193 -4.02 -0.61 4.66
N GLU A 194 -3.89 0.70 4.81
CA GLU A 194 -2.65 1.45 4.52
C GLU A 194 -1.48 0.98 5.41
N VAL A 195 -1.73 0.75 6.70
CA VAL A 195 -0.72 0.23 7.64
C VAL A 195 -0.26 -1.16 7.23
N LEU A 196 -1.18 -2.06 6.87
CA LEU A 196 -0.85 -3.42 6.42
C LEU A 196 -0.06 -3.39 5.10
N ALA A 197 -0.45 -2.52 4.17
CA ALA A 197 0.26 -2.34 2.92
C ALA A 197 1.69 -1.83 3.15
N LEU A 198 1.87 -0.78 3.97
CA LEU A 198 3.19 -0.22 4.32
C LEU A 198 4.07 -1.25 5.02
N ALA A 199 3.53 -1.94 6.02
CA ALA A 199 4.26 -2.97 6.76
C ALA A 199 4.77 -4.08 5.83
N SER A 200 3.97 -4.49 4.85
CA SER A 200 4.36 -5.52 3.88
C SER A 200 5.49 -5.07 2.95
N VAL A 201 5.47 -3.80 2.52
CA VAL A 201 6.52 -3.22 1.67
C VAL A 201 7.82 -3.06 2.47
N ILE A 202 7.75 -2.53 3.68
CA ILE A 202 8.91 -2.37 4.57
C ILE A 202 9.54 -3.73 4.89
N ALA A 203 8.73 -4.74 5.22
CA ALA A 203 9.21 -6.10 5.47
C ALA A 203 9.93 -6.69 4.25
N SER A 204 9.43 -6.43 3.04
CA SER A 204 10.06 -6.85 1.79
C SER A 204 11.43 -6.18 1.58
N VAL A 205 11.54 -4.88 1.87
CA VAL A 205 12.80 -4.13 1.78
C VAL A 205 13.83 -4.63 2.79
N ILE A 206 13.42 -4.85 4.05
CA ILE A 206 14.32 -5.35 5.09
C ILE A 206 14.86 -6.73 4.72
N LYS A 207 14.01 -7.63 4.21
CA LYS A 207 14.43 -8.95 3.73
C LYS A 207 15.40 -8.86 2.55
N ALA A 208 15.11 -7.98 1.58
CA ALA A 208 16.01 -7.76 0.44
C ALA A 208 17.40 -7.28 0.90
N LYS A 209 17.47 -6.32 1.83
CA LYS A 209 18.75 -5.87 2.40
C LYS A 209 19.49 -6.99 3.14
N ARG A 210 18.79 -7.80 3.92
CA ARG A 210 19.40 -8.91 4.68
C ARG A 210 20.01 -9.98 3.76
N ASN A 211 19.36 -10.30 2.65
CA ASN A 211 19.83 -11.28 1.68
C ASN A 211 21.04 -10.80 0.86
N VAL A 212 21.27 -9.48 0.75
CA VAL A 212 22.46 -8.92 0.08
C VAL A 212 23.71 -8.99 0.97
N GLN A 213 23.56 -9.19 2.29
CA GLN A 213 24.66 -9.07 3.26
C GLN A 213 25.35 -10.38 3.78
N PRO A 214 25.14 -11.62 3.26
CA PRO A 214 25.81 -12.80 3.83
C PRO A 214 27.08 -13.32 3.11
N GLU A 215 27.50 -12.80 1.94
CA GLU A 215 28.52 -13.52 1.12
C GLU A 215 29.79 -12.70 0.77
N GLY A 216 30.30 -11.86 1.67
CA GLY A 216 31.51 -11.07 1.34
C GLY A 216 32.49 -10.75 2.47
N GLN A 217 32.23 -11.18 3.71
CA GLN A 217 33.00 -10.71 4.86
C GLN A 217 33.96 -11.74 5.50
N TRP A 218 33.98 -13.01 5.07
CA TRP A 218 34.79 -14.03 5.75
C TRP A 218 36.09 -14.46 5.04
N ASP A 219 36.30 -14.16 3.75
CA ASP A 219 37.46 -14.71 2.99
C ASP A 219 38.66 -13.75 2.81
N ARG A 220 39.01 -12.96 3.83
CA ARG A 220 40.33 -12.30 3.87
C ARG A 220 40.96 -12.34 5.25
N LYS A 221 41.23 -13.54 5.76
CA LYS A 221 42.20 -13.71 6.86
C LYS A 221 43.01 -14.99 6.69
N GLY A 222 43.76 -15.08 5.59
CA GLY A 222 44.60 -16.24 5.30
C GLY A 222 45.67 -15.97 4.24
N SER A 223 46.67 -15.14 4.56
CA SER A 223 48.03 -15.29 4.00
C SER A 223 48.96 -14.28 4.66
N ALA A 224 49.42 -14.61 5.87
CA ALA A 224 50.75 -14.19 6.29
C ALA A 224 51.67 -15.34 5.89
N GLY A 225 52.37 -15.15 4.77
CA GLY A 225 53.33 -16.11 4.25
C GLY A 225 54.42 -16.39 5.29
N GLN A 226 54.65 -17.67 5.56
CA GLN A 226 55.98 -18.11 5.95
C GLN A 226 56.89 -17.89 4.75
N MET A 227 57.85 -16.97 4.88
CA MET A 227 59.08 -17.01 4.11
C MET A 227 60.18 -17.42 5.07
N SER A 228 60.65 -18.64 4.84
CA SER A 228 61.91 -19.19 5.35
C SER A 228 63.11 -18.51 4.68
#